data_AF-A0A2V7KLC7-F1
#
_entry.id   AF-A0A2V7KLC7-F1
#
_cell.length_a   1.000
_cell.length_b   1.000
_cell.length_c   1.000
_cell.angle_alpha   90.00
_cell.angle_beta   90.00
_cell.angle_gamma   90.00
#
_symmetry.space_group_name_H-M   'P 1'
#
loop_
_entity.id
_entity.type
_entity.pdbx_description
1 polymer ?
#
loop_
_entity_poly.entity_id
_entity_poly.type
_entity_poly.pdbx_seq_one_letter_code
_entity_poly.pdbx_strand_id
1 'polypeptide(L)'
;MARRLALMDRRCVIGVALLVGAQHAAPLLITGGLLTGGLQAQRAPVFKQVDLPHAYYWREMYVPQATSGPSSATWSPDGTELIYSMQGTLWRQHIGSDTAVQLTSAPVYDYQPDWSPDGRTVVFARYAHDAIELQLLDLASGRVTPLTANRAVNLDPRWSPDGSRIAFVSSIYNGRWHIFVLSPEGRDVGAQHAAPLRLTEDSGSKLPRYYYSKWDHYISPTWSPDGKEIILVSNRGHIHGTGGFWRMEARPGAPLRELRYEETTWKARP
;
A
#
# COMPACT_ATOMS: atom_id res chain seq x y z
N MET A 1 -31.66 -21.71 -40.08
CA MET A 1 -31.31 -20.29 -39.84
C MET A 1 -30.61 -20.23 -38.49
N ALA A 2 -29.32 -19.86 -38.49
CA ALA A 2 -28.39 -19.87 -37.36
C ALA A 2 -28.73 -18.78 -36.31
N ARG A 3 -28.29 -18.79 -35.03
CA ARG A 3 -26.91 -18.86 -34.53
C ARG A 3 -26.89 -19.20 -33.02
N ARG A 4 -25.99 -20.12 -32.63
CA ARG A 4 -25.41 -20.23 -31.28
C ARG A 4 -24.16 -19.33 -31.20
N LEU A 5 -23.99 -18.57 -30.12
CA LEU A 5 -22.76 -17.85 -29.82
C LEU A 5 -21.81 -18.77 -29.04
N ALA A 6 -20.60 -18.95 -29.56
CA ALA A 6 -19.54 -19.72 -28.92
C ALA A 6 -18.71 -18.82 -27.98
N LEU A 7 -18.49 -19.30 -26.75
CA LEU A 7 -17.48 -18.78 -25.83
C LEU A 7 -16.09 -19.13 -26.37
N MET A 8 -15.21 -18.15 -26.50
CA MET A 8 -13.80 -18.35 -26.84
C MET A 8 -13.00 -18.67 -25.58
N ASP A 9 -12.55 -19.92 -25.49
CA ASP A 9 -11.50 -20.41 -24.60
C ASP A 9 -10.14 -19.91 -25.12
N ARG A 10 -9.38 -19.18 -24.29
CA ARG A 10 -8.01 -18.72 -24.62
C ARG A 10 -7.01 -19.43 -23.73
N ARG A 11 -6.56 -20.60 -24.17
CA ARG A 11 -5.31 -21.23 -23.70
C ARG A 11 -4.15 -20.66 -24.52
N CYS A 12 -3.14 -20.09 -23.86
CA CYS A 12 -1.91 -19.65 -24.52
C CYS A 12 -0.83 -20.73 -24.34
N VAL A 13 -0.41 -21.35 -25.45
CA VAL A 13 0.73 -22.28 -25.53
C VAL A 13 1.87 -21.53 -26.21
N ILE A 14 3.02 -21.39 -25.52
CA ILE A 14 4.22 -20.77 -26.09
C ILE A 14 5.05 -21.86 -26.77
N GLY A 15 5.05 -21.87 -28.11
CA GLY A 15 5.95 -22.68 -28.93
C GLY A 15 7.17 -21.86 -29.33
N VAL A 16 8.37 -22.31 -28.95
CA VAL A 16 9.65 -21.74 -29.41
C VAL A 16 10.06 -22.46 -30.68
N ALA A 17 10.09 -21.76 -31.81
CA ALA A 17 10.66 -22.25 -33.06
C ALA A 17 12.07 -21.66 -33.26
N LEU A 18 13.08 -22.53 -33.25
CA LEU A 18 14.45 -22.24 -33.70
C LEU A 18 14.51 -22.37 -35.22
N LEU A 19 15.08 -21.39 -35.90
CA LEU A 19 15.53 -21.52 -37.29
C LEU A 19 16.93 -20.94 -37.45
N VAL A 20 17.85 -21.85 -37.84
CA VAL A 20 19.20 -21.59 -38.34
C VAL A 20 19.09 -21.51 -39.87
N GLY A 21 19.77 -20.54 -40.51
CA GLY A 21 19.93 -20.53 -41.96
C GLY A 21 20.45 -19.19 -42.50
N ALA A 22 21.51 -19.24 -43.29
CA ALA A 22 22.32 -18.09 -43.71
C ALA A 22 21.99 -17.56 -45.12
N GLN A 23 22.42 -16.30 -45.35
CA GLN A 23 22.80 -15.64 -46.63
C GLN A 23 21.73 -15.01 -47.55
N HIS A 24 21.88 -13.68 -47.68
CA HIS A 24 21.75 -12.82 -48.87
C HIS A 24 20.34 -12.52 -49.42
N ALA A 25 19.72 -11.47 -48.90
CA ALA A 25 18.90 -10.53 -49.66
C ALA A 25 18.75 -9.22 -48.87
N ALA A 26 19.10 -8.08 -49.47
CA ALA A 26 18.85 -6.76 -48.88
C ALA A 26 17.35 -6.43 -48.95
N PRO A 27 16.67 -6.09 -47.83
CA PRO A 27 15.32 -5.57 -47.90
C PRO A 27 15.29 -4.05 -47.69
N LEU A 28 14.46 -3.42 -48.52
CA LEU A 28 13.94 -2.06 -48.38
C LEU A 28 13.63 -1.69 -46.92
N LEU A 29 14.17 -0.56 -46.45
CA LEU A 29 13.71 0.11 -45.25
C LEU A 29 12.32 0.71 -45.50
N ILE A 30 11.29 -0.07 -45.21
CA ILE A 30 9.97 0.49 -44.87
C ILE A 30 10.10 0.96 -43.42
N THR A 31 10.15 2.28 -43.22
CA THR A 31 10.05 2.92 -41.90
C THR A 31 8.64 2.72 -41.35
N GLY A 32 8.35 1.51 -40.89
CA GLY A 32 7.21 1.21 -40.05
C GLY A 32 7.43 1.90 -38.71
N GLY A 33 6.80 3.06 -38.54
CA GLY A 33 6.68 3.71 -37.25
C GLY A 33 5.95 2.80 -36.28
N LEU A 34 6.69 1.99 -35.53
CA LEU A 34 6.23 1.42 -34.28
C LEU A 34 5.97 2.61 -33.35
N LEU A 35 4.71 3.04 -33.30
CA LEU A 35 4.18 3.74 -32.14
C LEU A 35 4.33 2.77 -30.97
N THR A 36 5.51 2.81 -30.35
CA THR A 36 5.67 2.33 -28.99
C THR A 36 4.77 3.20 -28.15
N GLY A 37 3.56 2.71 -27.89
CA GLY A 37 2.71 3.23 -26.83
C GLY A 37 3.51 3.08 -25.56
N GLY A 38 4.24 4.14 -25.20
CA GLY A 38 4.97 4.18 -23.95
C GLY A 38 3.97 4.00 -22.83
N LEU A 39 4.07 2.87 -22.13
CA LEU A 39 3.52 2.73 -20.79
C LEU A 39 4.32 3.68 -19.87
N GLN A 40 4.10 4.98 -20.00
CA GLN A 40 4.62 5.96 -19.06
C GLN A 40 3.72 6.01 -17.83
N ALA A 41 3.83 4.96 -17.00
CA ALA A 41 3.55 5.06 -15.58
C ALA A 41 4.84 4.78 -14.82
N GLN A 42 5.92 5.48 -15.18
CA GLN A 42 7.15 5.41 -14.41
C GLN A 42 6.92 6.15 -13.09
N ARG A 43 6.99 5.40 -11.98
CA ARG A 43 6.92 5.99 -10.64
C ARG A 43 7.99 7.06 -10.49
N ALA A 44 7.66 8.15 -9.80
CA ALA A 44 8.65 9.16 -9.46
C ALA A 44 9.82 8.49 -8.69
N PRO A 45 11.09 8.81 -8.97
CA PRO A 45 12.21 8.18 -8.27
C PRO A 45 12.12 8.37 -6.75
N VAL A 46 11.71 9.57 -6.31
CA VAL A 46 11.50 9.93 -4.90
C VAL A 46 10.25 10.80 -4.78
N PHE A 47 9.41 10.54 -3.76
CA PHE A 47 8.27 11.40 -3.44
C PHE A 47 8.74 12.68 -2.75
N LYS A 48 8.38 13.83 -3.31
CA LYS A 48 8.73 15.16 -2.76
C LYS A 48 8.00 15.48 -1.47
N GLN A 49 6.93 14.74 -1.18
CA GLN A 49 6.09 14.82 0.01
C GLN A 49 6.74 14.24 1.26
N VAL A 50 7.86 13.53 1.11
CA VAL A 50 8.58 12.90 2.21
C VAL A 50 9.89 13.64 2.42
N ASP A 51 9.99 14.35 3.53
CA ASP A 51 11.15 15.14 3.94
C ASP A 51 11.96 14.37 5.00
N LEU A 52 12.62 13.31 4.52
CA LEU A 52 13.49 12.47 5.34
C LEU A 52 14.82 12.24 4.60
N PRO A 53 15.96 12.23 5.32
CA PRO A 53 17.25 11.97 4.70
C PRO A 53 17.34 10.54 4.16
N HIS A 54 18.32 10.31 3.29
CA HIS A 54 18.62 8.99 2.71
C HIS A 54 17.40 8.29 2.12
N ALA A 55 16.80 8.95 1.11
CA ALA A 55 15.55 8.51 0.49
C ALA A 55 15.50 7.03 0.12
N TYR A 56 16.63 6.46 -0.30
CA TYR A 56 16.78 5.04 -0.61
C TYR A 56 16.17 4.11 0.45
N TYR A 57 16.42 4.33 1.76
CA TYR A 57 15.95 3.39 2.79
C TYR A 57 14.43 3.34 2.89
N TRP A 58 13.77 4.48 3.10
CA TRP A 58 12.32 4.47 3.20
C TRP A 58 11.65 4.22 1.83
N ARG A 59 12.27 4.66 0.73
CA ARG A 59 11.70 4.48 -0.62
C ARG A 59 11.71 3.02 -1.05
N GLU A 60 12.85 2.36 -0.92
CA GLU A 60 13.02 0.98 -1.40
C GLU A 60 12.56 -0.04 -0.36
N MET A 61 12.73 0.24 0.93
CA MET A 61 12.48 -0.73 1.99
C MET A 61 11.13 -0.55 2.68
N TYR A 62 10.55 0.66 2.71
CA TYR A 62 9.26 0.90 3.37
C TYR A 62 8.10 0.97 2.38
N VAL A 63 8.15 1.92 1.44
CA VAL A 63 7.07 2.16 0.47
C VAL A 63 6.80 0.90 -0.38
N PRO A 64 5.54 0.54 -0.65
CA PRO A 64 5.20 -0.63 -1.47
C PRO A 64 5.82 -0.61 -2.85
N GLN A 65 6.42 -1.73 -3.24
CA GLN A 65 7.00 -1.94 -4.56
C GLN A 65 6.07 -2.83 -5.39
N ALA A 66 6.07 -2.63 -6.71
CA ALA A 66 5.39 -3.55 -7.60
C ALA A 66 6.16 -4.89 -7.60
N THR A 67 5.48 -5.95 -7.20
CA THR A 67 6.02 -7.31 -7.17
C THR A 67 5.30 -8.18 -8.19
N SER A 68 6.02 -9.13 -8.77
CA SER A 68 5.43 -10.18 -9.62
C SER A 68 4.64 -11.20 -8.81
N GLY A 69 5.08 -11.48 -7.58
CA GLY A 69 4.40 -12.37 -6.62
C GLY A 69 3.52 -11.62 -5.60
N PRO A 70 2.76 -12.38 -4.78
CA PRO A 70 1.91 -11.80 -3.75
C PRO A 70 2.74 -11.12 -2.66
N SER A 71 2.22 -10.01 -2.15
CA SER A 71 2.74 -9.26 -1.00
C SER A 71 1.59 -8.63 -0.25
N SER A 72 1.79 -8.28 1.02
CA SER A 72 0.78 -7.63 1.89
C SER A 72 -0.59 -8.33 1.84
N ALA A 73 -0.80 -9.30 2.72
CA ALA A 73 -2.07 -10.01 2.81
C ALA A 73 -2.92 -9.51 4.00
N THR A 74 -4.23 -9.61 3.87
CA THR A 74 -5.22 -9.41 4.94
C THR A 74 -6.22 -10.56 4.91
N TRP A 75 -6.67 -10.99 6.09
CA TRP A 75 -7.62 -12.09 6.25
C TRP A 75 -9.05 -11.61 6.13
N SER A 76 -9.93 -12.45 5.58
CA SER A 76 -11.36 -12.27 5.79
C SER A 76 -11.70 -12.39 7.28
N PRO A 77 -12.73 -11.69 7.79
CA PRO A 77 -13.09 -11.76 9.21
C PRO A 77 -13.41 -13.16 9.72
N ASP A 78 -13.88 -14.04 8.84
CA ASP A 78 -14.18 -15.46 9.14
C ASP A 78 -12.96 -16.40 8.97
N GLY A 79 -11.81 -15.89 8.51
CA GLY A 79 -10.57 -16.63 8.33
C GLY A 79 -10.56 -17.62 7.16
N THR A 80 -11.54 -17.56 6.25
CA THR A 80 -11.66 -18.50 5.13
C THR A 80 -10.93 -18.04 3.86
N GLU A 81 -10.54 -16.77 3.79
CA GLU A 81 -9.97 -16.17 2.60
C GLU A 81 -8.89 -15.11 2.90
N LEU A 82 -8.12 -14.78 1.87
CA LEU A 82 -7.11 -13.75 1.88
C LEU A 82 -7.35 -12.75 0.74
N ILE A 83 -7.09 -11.47 1.03
CA ILE A 83 -6.85 -10.45 0.00
C ILE A 83 -5.39 -10.03 0.06
N TYR A 84 -4.72 -9.97 -1.09
CA TYR A 84 -3.31 -9.61 -1.20
C TYR A 84 -3.00 -8.74 -2.42
N SER A 85 -1.86 -8.06 -2.39
CA SER A 85 -1.35 -7.26 -3.51
C SER A 85 -0.46 -8.10 -4.42
N MET A 86 -0.70 -8.08 -5.73
CA MET A 86 0.14 -8.77 -6.71
C MET A 86 0.01 -8.10 -8.08
N GLN A 87 1.12 -7.92 -8.79
CA GLN A 87 1.13 -7.29 -10.13
C GLN A 87 0.46 -5.90 -10.18
N GLY A 88 0.51 -5.17 -9.06
CA GLY A 88 -0.07 -3.83 -8.98
C GLY A 88 -1.57 -3.79 -8.72
N THR A 89 -2.22 -4.92 -8.47
CA THR A 89 -3.66 -4.99 -8.20
C THR A 89 -3.95 -5.82 -6.96
N LEU A 90 -5.19 -5.76 -6.48
CA LEU A 90 -5.65 -6.59 -5.37
C LEU A 90 -6.25 -7.90 -5.91
N TRP A 91 -5.95 -8.99 -5.23
CA TRP A 91 -6.42 -10.33 -5.54
C TRP A 91 -7.04 -10.96 -4.29
N ARG A 92 -8.07 -11.77 -4.48
CA ARG A 92 -8.80 -12.52 -3.44
C ARG A 92 -8.67 -14.01 -3.71
N GLN A 93 -8.41 -14.79 -2.67
CA GLN A 93 -8.26 -16.23 -2.78
C GLN A 93 -8.80 -16.93 -1.53
N HIS A 94 -9.55 -18.00 -1.73
CA HIS A 94 -10.00 -18.87 -0.64
C HIS A 94 -8.86 -19.79 -0.22
N ILE A 95 -8.74 -20.05 1.08
CA ILE A 95 -7.73 -20.99 1.59
C ILE A 95 -7.96 -22.38 0.98
N GLY A 96 -6.88 -22.99 0.49
CA GLY A 96 -6.91 -24.30 -0.18
C GLY A 96 -7.32 -24.28 -1.65
N SER A 97 -7.75 -23.14 -2.21
CA SER A 97 -8.02 -23.00 -3.63
C SER A 97 -6.73 -22.74 -4.43
N ASP A 98 -6.68 -23.21 -5.67
CA ASP A 98 -5.67 -22.84 -6.67
C ASP A 98 -6.08 -21.60 -7.51
N THR A 99 -7.26 -21.05 -7.24
CA THR A 99 -7.88 -19.99 -8.03
C THR A 99 -7.91 -18.68 -7.24
N ALA A 100 -7.40 -17.61 -7.85
CA ALA A 100 -7.47 -16.26 -7.32
C ALA A 100 -8.29 -15.35 -8.24
N VAL A 101 -9.09 -14.47 -7.64
CA VAL A 101 -9.93 -13.49 -8.34
C VAL A 101 -9.33 -12.11 -8.20
N GLN A 102 -9.10 -11.44 -9.33
CA GLN A 102 -8.65 -10.05 -9.33
C GLN A 102 -9.80 -9.12 -8.91
N LEU A 103 -9.55 -8.25 -7.92
CA LEU A 103 -10.52 -7.31 -7.36
C LEU A 103 -10.42 -5.90 -7.94
N THR A 104 -9.22 -5.48 -8.36
CA THR A 104 -8.99 -4.14 -8.95
C THR A 104 -8.25 -4.22 -10.28
N SER A 105 -8.53 -3.30 -11.20
CA SER A 105 -8.01 -3.34 -12.58
C SER A 105 -7.64 -1.97 -13.17
N ALA A 106 -7.59 -0.92 -12.34
CA ALA A 106 -7.20 0.40 -12.80
C ALA A 106 -5.73 0.41 -13.27
N PRO A 107 -5.33 1.28 -14.23
CA PRO A 107 -3.95 1.38 -14.74
C PRO A 107 -3.04 2.13 -13.76
N VAL A 108 -3.16 1.82 -12.48
CA VAL A 108 -2.43 2.36 -11.34
C VAL A 108 -2.10 1.20 -10.40
N TYR A 109 -1.31 1.48 -9.36
CA TYR A 109 -0.86 0.42 -8.48
C TYR A 109 -1.59 0.44 -7.12
N ASP A 110 -2.17 -0.70 -6.73
CA ASP A 110 -2.90 -0.92 -5.49
C ASP A 110 -2.15 -1.86 -4.55
N TYR A 111 -2.02 -1.48 -3.27
CA TYR A 111 -1.23 -2.20 -2.25
C TYR A 111 -1.83 -2.18 -0.86
N GLN A 112 -1.26 -3.01 0.02
CA GLN A 112 -1.48 -2.97 1.46
C GLN A 112 -2.97 -3.01 1.83
N PRO A 113 -3.72 -4.00 1.33
CA PRO A 113 -5.12 -4.13 1.66
C PRO A 113 -5.29 -4.39 3.16
N ASP A 114 -6.41 -3.94 3.69
CA ASP A 114 -6.92 -4.34 4.99
C ASP A 114 -8.44 -4.49 4.93
N TRP A 115 -8.91 -5.69 5.29
CA TRP A 115 -10.32 -6.06 5.21
C TRP A 115 -11.06 -5.50 6.42
N SER A 116 -12.16 -4.82 6.17
CA SER A 116 -13.06 -4.35 7.24
C SER A 116 -13.57 -5.52 8.10
N PRO A 117 -13.76 -5.30 9.42
CA PRO A 117 -14.27 -6.32 10.33
C PRO A 117 -15.67 -6.85 9.96
N ASP A 118 -16.48 -6.05 9.26
CA ASP A 118 -17.81 -6.45 8.78
C ASP A 118 -17.78 -7.27 7.47
N GLY A 119 -16.59 -7.43 6.87
CA GLY A 119 -16.36 -8.20 5.66
C GLY A 119 -16.79 -7.52 4.36
N ARG A 120 -17.30 -6.29 4.38
CA ARG A 120 -17.92 -5.65 3.21
C ARG A 120 -16.97 -4.82 2.36
N THR A 121 -15.97 -4.22 3.01
CA THR A 121 -15.07 -3.27 2.36
C THR A 121 -13.60 -3.59 2.61
N VAL A 122 -12.73 -3.07 1.73
CA VAL A 122 -11.28 -3.15 1.87
C VAL A 122 -10.70 -1.75 1.75
N VAL A 123 -9.90 -1.35 2.73
CA VAL A 123 -9.06 -0.15 2.58
C VAL A 123 -7.73 -0.56 1.97
N PHE A 124 -7.19 0.25 1.08
CA PHE A 124 -5.90 -0.02 0.46
C PHE A 124 -5.19 1.27 0.04
N ALA A 125 -3.88 1.19 -0.14
CA ALA A 125 -3.04 2.27 -0.64
C ALA A 125 -2.97 2.21 -2.16
N ARG A 126 -3.24 3.33 -2.84
CA ARG A 126 -3.18 3.47 -4.30
C ARG A 126 -2.14 4.51 -4.69
N TYR A 127 -1.27 4.13 -5.62
CA TYR A 127 -0.37 5.06 -6.27
C TYR A 127 -1.16 6.05 -7.13
N ALA A 128 -1.04 7.34 -6.83
CA ALA A 128 -1.74 8.43 -7.50
C ALA A 128 -0.72 9.45 -8.04
N HIS A 129 0.00 9.07 -9.10
CA HIS A 129 1.05 9.87 -9.75
C HIS A 129 2.21 10.30 -8.83
N ASP A 130 2.12 11.47 -8.20
CA ASP A 130 3.13 11.99 -7.29
C ASP A 130 2.83 11.67 -5.83
N ALA A 131 1.66 11.10 -5.52
CA ALA A 131 1.19 10.79 -4.17
C ALA A 131 0.86 9.29 -3.99
N ILE A 132 0.60 8.90 -2.73
CA ILE A 132 -0.09 7.64 -2.42
C ILE A 132 -1.32 7.98 -1.57
N GLU A 133 -2.48 7.59 -2.05
CA GLU A 133 -3.76 7.89 -1.42
C GLU A 133 -4.45 6.61 -0.97
N LEU A 134 -5.23 6.69 0.10
CA LEU A 134 -6.05 5.58 0.56
C LEU A 134 -7.37 5.56 -0.22
N GLN A 135 -7.83 4.35 -0.51
CA GLN A 135 -9.06 4.07 -1.24
C GLN A 135 -9.88 3.03 -0.47
N LEU A 136 -11.19 3.04 -0.68
CA LEU A 136 -12.11 2.01 -0.20
C LEU A 136 -12.71 1.26 -1.39
N LEU A 137 -12.56 -0.05 -1.38
CA LEU A 137 -13.20 -1.00 -2.30
C LEU A 137 -14.43 -1.60 -1.60
N ASP A 138 -15.60 -1.45 -2.21
CA ASP A 138 -16.79 -2.22 -1.89
C ASP A 138 -16.70 -3.59 -2.56
N LEU A 139 -16.74 -4.68 -1.78
CA LEU A 139 -16.55 -6.04 -2.30
C LEU A 139 -17.78 -6.60 -3.02
N ALA A 140 -18.97 -6.07 -2.75
CA ALA A 140 -20.20 -6.53 -3.41
C ALA A 140 -20.34 -5.92 -4.80
N SER A 141 -20.06 -4.62 -4.93
CA SER A 141 -20.23 -3.88 -6.17
C SER A 141 -18.94 -3.71 -6.98
N GLY A 142 -17.77 -3.99 -6.38
CA GLY A 142 -16.45 -3.71 -6.97
C GLY A 142 -16.13 -2.22 -7.07
N ARG A 143 -16.91 -1.34 -6.43
CA ARG A 143 -16.75 0.11 -6.56
C ARG A 143 -15.61 0.60 -5.70
N VAL A 144 -14.67 1.33 -6.30
CA VAL A 144 -13.58 1.99 -5.59
C VAL A 144 -13.91 3.47 -5.38
N THR A 145 -13.66 3.97 -4.18
CA THR A 145 -13.95 5.34 -3.76
C THR A 145 -12.78 5.94 -2.99
N PRO A 146 -12.36 7.19 -3.26
CA PRO A 146 -11.29 7.84 -2.50
C PRO A 146 -11.62 7.94 -1.01
N LEU A 147 -10.63 7.62 -0.17
CA LEU A 147 -10.68 7.84 1.27
C LEU A 147 -9.82 9.05 1.66
N THR A 148 -8.68 9.24 1.00
CA THR A 148 -7.86 10.45 1.09
C THR A 148 -7.63 11.06 -0.30
N ALA A 149 -7.41 12.37 -0.32
CA ALA A 149 -7.06 13.15 -1.51
C ALA A 149 -6.17 14.36 -1.12
N ASN A 150 -5.25 14.13 -0.18
CA ASN A 150 -4.46 15.17 0.48
C ASN A 150 -3.09 15.42 -0.18
N ARG A 151 -2.79 14.70 -1.26
CA ARG A 151 -1.54 14.74 -2.03
C ARG A 151 -0.30 14.37 -1.21
N ALA A 152 -0.46 13.67 -0.08
CA ALA A 152 0.63 13.15 0.73
C ALA A 152 0.99 11.71 0.33
N VAL A 153 1.92 11.09 1.07
CA VAL A 153 2.17 9.65 0.99
C VAL A 153 1.47 8.98 2.16
N ASN A 154 0.35 8.30 1.90
CA ASN A 154 -0.47 7.60 2.88
C ASN A 154 -0.28 6.07 2.72
N LEU A 155 0.07 5.36 3.79
CA LEU A 155 0.54 3.97 3.78
C LEU A 155 0.02 3.17 4.97
N ASP A 156 0.19 1.84 4.92
CA ASP A 156 -0.13 0.88 5.99
C ASP A 156 -1.53 1.14 6.64
N PRO A 157 -2.64 1.18 5.88
CA PRO A 157 -3.95 1.41 6.47
C PRO A 157 -4.42 0.19 7.27
N ARG A 158 -5.06 0.41 8.43
CA ARG A 158 -5.60 -0.62 9.33
C ARG A 158 -6.94 -0.22 9.93
N TRP A 159 -7.95 -1.05 9.71
CA TRP A 159 -9.25 -0.92 10.37
C TRP A 159 -9.14 -1.12 11.87
N SER A 160 -9.86 -0.31 12.64
CA SER A 160 -10.11 -0.59 14.04
C SER A 160 -11.03 -1.83 14.16
N PRO A 161 -10.94 -2.59 15.27
CA PRO A 161 -11.74 -3.81 15.45
C PRO A 161 -13.26 -3.57 15.38
N ASP A 162 -13.71 -2.38 15.74
CA ASP A 162 -15.11 -1.95 15.70
C ASP A 162 -15.55 -1.39 14.33
N GLY A 163 -14.64 -1.28 13.36
CA GLY A 163 -14.89 -0.71 12.04
C GLY A 163 -15.10 0.80 12.02
N SER A 164 -14.98 1.51 13.16
CA SER A 164 -15.30 2.94 13.21
C SER A 164 -14.18 3.86 12.70
N ARG A 165 -12.95 3.37 12.65
CA ARG A 165 -11.75 4.14 12.32
C ARG A 165 -10.78 3.35 11.47
N ILE A 166 -9.96 4.09 10.71
CA ILE A 166 -8.81 3.54 9.99
C ILE A 166 -7.56 4.28 10.49
N ALA A 167 -6.62 3.54 11.08
CA ALA A 167 -5.28 4.02 11.38
C ALA A 167 -4.38 3.89 10.15
N PHE A 168 -3.47 4.82 9.92
CA PHE A 168 -2.57 4.78 8.78
C PHE A 168 -1.34 5.64 9.03
N VAL A 169 -0.30 5.42 8.23
CA VAL A 169 0.91 6.24 8.20
C VAL A 169 0.73 7.33 7.15
N SER A 170 1.08 8.57 7.46
CA SER A 170 1.05 9.65 6.48
C SER A 170 2.23 10.60 6.62
N SER A 171 2.67 11.15 5.49
CA SER A 171 3.64 12.25 5.40
C SER A 171 3.00 13.64 5.43
N ILE A 172 1.67 13.75 5.58
CA ILE A 172 0.93 15.04 5.49
C ILE A 172 1.42 16.08 6.50
N TYR A 173 2.03 15.65 7.61
CA TYR A 173 2.59 16.54 8.62
C TYR A 173 4.11 16.63 8.49
N ASN A 174 4.62 17.80 8.12
CA ASN A 174 6.04 18.12 7.98
C ASN A 174 6.84 17.16 7.07
N GLY A 175 6.18 16.39 6.19
CA GLY A 175 6.83 15.39 5.33
C GLY A 175 7.38 14.17 6.08
N ARG A 176 6.98 13.94 7.33
CA ARG A 176 7.53 12.87 8.20
C ARG A 176 6.50 11.77 8.44
N TRP A 177 6.96 10.56 8.71
CA TRP A 177 6.08 9.43 9.00
C TRP A 177 5.42 9.58 10.37
N HIS A 178 4.12 9.89 10.37
CA HIS A 178 3.29 9.93 11.56
C HIS A 178 2.10 8.97 11.45
N ILE A 179 1.54 8.58 12.59
CA ILE A 179 0.29 7.81 12.63
C ILE A 179 -0.89 8.78 12.69
N PHE A 180 -1.87 8.53 11.82
CA PHE A 180 -3.14 9.23 11.76
C PHE A 180 -4.29 8.25 11.89
N VAL A 181 -5.46 8.76 12.27
CA VAL A 181 -6.74 8.08 12.20
C VAL A 181 -7.77 8.93 11.47
N LEU A 182 -8.71 8.28 10.79
CA LEU A 182 -9.90 8.93 10.23
C LEU A 182 -11.10 7.99 10.30
N SER A 183 -12.30 8.56 10.15
CA SER A 183 -13.54 7.80 9.99
C SER A 183 -13.74 7.45 8.50
N PRO A 184 -14.11 6.20 8.16
CA PRO A 184 -14.51 5.82 6.80
C PRO A 184 -15.92 6.33 6.46
N GLU A 185 -16.74 6.59 7.47
CA GLU A 185 -18.09 7.17 7.36
C GLU A 185 -18.00 8.70 7.41
N GLY A 186 -18.73 9.38 6.51
CA GLY A 186 -18.67 10.85 6.32
C GLY A 186 -18.51 11.32 4.87
N ARG A 187 -18.79 10.45 3.88
CA ARG A 187 -18.62 10.74 2.45
C ARG A 187 -19.89 11.24 1.78
N ASP A 188 -20.54 12.25 2.37
CA ASP A 188 -21.52 13.05 1.64
C ASP A 188 -20.78 14.08 0.77
N VAL A 189 -21.09 14.03 -0.52
CA VAL A 189 -20.53 14.89 -1.56
C VAL A 189 -20.85 16.36 -1.23
N GLY A 190 -19.83 17.12 -0.83
CA GLY A 190 -19.92 18.57 -0.61
C GLY A 190 -19.49 19.05 0.78
N ALA A 191 -19.32 18.16 1.76
CA ALA A 191 -18.79 18.53 3.07
C ALA A 191 -17.25 18.45 3.08
N GLN A 192 -16.59 19.47 3.62
CA GLN A 192 -15.16 19.46 3.88
C GLN A 192 -14.83 18.22 4.72
N HIS A 193 -13.97 17.37 4.15
CA HIS A 193 -13.46 16.12 4.74
C HIS A 193 -13.13 16.32 6.22
N ALA A 194 -13.57 15.40 7.09
CA ALA A 194 -12.98 15.32 8.42
C ALA A 194 -11.48 15.05 8.22
N ALA A 195 -10.66 16.07 8.48
CA ALA A 195 -9.23 16.00 8.26
C ALA A 195 -8.65 14.84 9.09
N PRO A 196 -7.69 14.07 8.55
CA PRO A 196 -7.03 13.03 9.33
C PRO A 196 -6.53 13.54 10.69
N LEU A 197 -6.91 12.86 11.75
CA LEU A 197 -6.49 13.18 13.10
C LEU A 197 -5.13 12.53 13.37
N ARG A 198 -4.11 13.35 13.60
CA ARG A 198 -2.77 12.86 13.94
C ARG A 198 -2.73 12.33 15.39
N LEU A 199 -2.18 11.14 15.59
CA LEU A 199 -1.98 10.55 16.91
C LEU A 199 -0.58 10.85 17.48
N THR A 200 0.47 10.73 16.67
CA THR A 200 1.86 10.88 17.11
C THR A 200 2.39 12.30 16.95
N GLU A 201 3.38 12.67 17.76
CA GLU A 201 3.98 14.01 17.76
C GLU A 201 5.40 14.05 17.20
N ASP A 202 5.86 15.23 16.80
CA ASP A 202 7.25 15.43 16.42
C ASP A 202 8.15 15.21 17.63
N SER A 203 9.16 14.36 17.48
CA SER A 203 10.08 14.00 18.56
C SER A 203 11.50 13.97 18.00
N GLY A 204 12.30 14.96 18.39
CA GLY A 204 13.67 15.11 17.91
C GLY A 204 14.64 14.33 18.77
N SER A 205 15.42 13.45 18.16
CA SER A 205 16.48 12.71 18.83
C SER A 205 17.72 13.57 19.03
N LYS A 206 18.38 13.37 20.18
CA LYS A 206 19.72 13.90 20.48
C LYS A 206 20.82 12.92 20.11
N LEU A 207 20.46 11.71 19.68
CA LEU A 207 21.42 10.67 19.35
C LEU A 207 21.97 10.87 17.93
N PRO A 208 23.24 10.48 17.67
CA PRO A 208 23.87 10.65 16.37
C PRO A 208 23.35 9.59 15.37
N ARG A 209 22.22 9.89 14.73
CA ARG A 209 21.63 9.03 13.69
C ARG A 209 22.21 9.39 12.32
N TYR A 210 23.09 8.55 11.79
CA TYR A 210 23.74 8.79 10.50
C TYR A 210 22.82 8.48 9.31
N TYR A 211 22.16 7.32 9.31
CA TYR A 211 21.30 6.87 8.19
C TYR A 211 19.82 7.23 8.34
N TYR A 212 19.42 7.75 9.49
CA TYR A 212 18.03 8.01 9.85
C TYR A 212 17.81 9.48 10.17
N SER A 213 16.57 9.93 10.05
CA SER A 213 16.18 11.28 10.43
C SER A 213 16.50 11.59 11.90
N LYS A 214 16.83 12.86 12.17
CA LYS A 214 16.83 13.41 13.52
C LYS A 214 15.47 13.23 14.20
N TRP A 215 14.39 13.30 13.43
CA TRP A 215 13.04 13.10 13.93
C TRP A 215 12.71 11.61 14.00
N ASP A 216 12.01 11.22 15.05
CA ASP A 216 11.49 9.86 15.18
C ASP A 216 10.47 9.59 14.06
N HIS A 217 10.50 8.38 13.51
CA HIS A 217 9.42 7.91 12.63
C HIS A 217 8.43 7.08 13.42
N TYR A 218 7.22 6.98 12.87
CA TYR A 218 6.17 6.09 13.36
C TYR A 218 5.59 5.37 12.16
N ILE A 219 5.80 4.06 12.10
CA ILE A 219 5.40 3.26 10.96
C ILE A 219 4.66 2.00 11.41
N SER A 220 3.92 1.39 10.47
CA SER A 220 3.31 0.08 10.63
C SER A 220 2.41 -0.05 11.88
N PRO A 221 1.37 0.79 11.99
CA PRO A 221 0.43 0.71 13.08
C PRO A 221 -0.38 -0.59 13.01
N THR A 222 -0.83 -1.07 14.16
CA THR A 222 -1.89 -2.07 14.32
C THR A 222 -2.70 -1.72 15.56
N TRP A 223 -3.98 -2.09 15.57
CA TRP A 223 -4.85 -1.83 16.70
C TRP A 223 -4.71 -2.92 17.77
N SER A 224 -4.85 -2.53 19.04
CA SER A 224 -5.15 -3.51 20.08
C SER A 224 -6.51 -4.17 19.80
N PRO A 225 -6.74 -5.43 20.23
CA PRO A 225 -8.01 -6.12 19.99
C PRO A 225 -9.25 -5.39 20.52
N ASP A 226 -9.11 -4.56 21.54
CA ASP A 226 -10.19 -3.74 22.11
C ASP A 226 -10.34 -2.36 21.44
N GLY A 227 -9.50 -2.04 20.44
CA GLY A 227 -9.54 -0.79 19.67
C GLY A 227 -9.10 0.46 20.44
N LYS A 228 -8.54 0.33 21.65
CA LYS A 228 -8.17 1.47 22.50
C LYS A 228 -6.74 1.97 22.28
N GLU A 229 -5.86 1.12 21.76
CA GLU A 229 -4.45 1.42 21.61
C GLU A 229 -3.96 1.14 20.18
N ILE A 230 -2.88 1.84 19.82
CA ILE A 230 -2.09 1.56 18.62
C ILE A 230 -0.75 0.97 19.07
N ILE A 231 -0.39 -0.17 18.48
CA ILE A 231 0.96 -0.72 18.52
C ILE A 231 1.64 -0.33 17.20
N LEU A 232 2.89 0.13 17.25
CA LEU A 232 3.61 0.65 16.09
C LEU A 232 5.11 0.40 16.19
N VAL A 233 5.83 0.62 15.09
CA VAL A 233 7.30 0.61 15.05
C VAL A 233 7.82 2.05 15.12
N SER A 234 8.79 2.30 16.01
CA SER A 234 9.45 3.61 16.12
C SER A 234 10.92 3.49 16.55
N ASN A 235 11.77 4.30 15.94
CA ASN A 235 13.19 4.45 16.27
C ASN A 235 13.44 5.41 17.44
N ARG A 236 12.39 5.90 18.11
CA ARG A 236 12.52 6.73 19.31
C ARG A 236 13.52 6.14 20.28
N GLY A 237 14.46 6.97 20.75
CA GLY A 237 15.48 6.55 21.73
C GLY A 237 16.60 5.65 21.19
N HIS A 238 16.56 5.28 19.90
CA HIS A 238 17.53 4.35 19.30
C HIS A 238 18.29 4.95 18.10
N ILE A 239 19.52 4.47 17.88
CA ILE A 239 20.39 4.91 16.78
C ILE A 239 20.36 3.99 15.54
N HIS A 240 19.90 2.75 15.71
CA HIS A 240 19.93 1.71 14.68
C HIS A 240 18.53 1.23 14.29
N GLY A 241 18.44 0.71 13.06
CA GLY A 241 17.21 0.14 12.50
C GLY A 241 16.02 1.11 12.45
N THR A 242 14.85 0.53 12.25
CA THR A 242 13.58 1.24 12.42
C THR A 242 13.12 1.30 13.88
N GLY A 243 13.94 0.82 14.82
CA GLY A 243 13.68 0.84 16.26
C GLY A 243 12.91 -0.36 16.77
N GLY A 244 12.22 -0.20 17.90
CA GLY A 244 11.45 -1.27 18.55
C GLY A 244 9.94 -1.19 18.30
N PHE A 245 9.22 -2.05 18.99
CA PHE A 245 7.76 -2.01 19.10
C PHE A 245 7.34 -1.11 20.27
N TRP A 246 6.39 -0.23 20.00
CA TRP A 246 5.84 0.73 20.95
C TRP A 246 4.33 0.63 20.97
N ARG A 247 3.71 1.06 22.07
CA ARG A 247 2.26 1.24 22.16
C ARG A 247 1.89 2.60 22.71
N MET A 248 0.70 3.05 22.35
CA MET A 248 0.07 4.26 22.89
C MET A 248 -1.46 4.14 22.84
N GLU A 249 -2.17 4.87 23.69
CA GLU A 249 -3.61 5.07 23.52
C GLU A 249 -3.89 5.71 22.15
N ALA A 250 -4.99 5.31 21.50
CA ALA A 250 -5.40 5.78 20.18
C ALA A 250 -6.02 7.19 20.22
N ARG A 251 -5.31 8.14 20.83
CA ARG A 251 -5.66 9.56 20.92
C ARG A 251 -4.42 10.45 20.74
N PRO A 252 -4.59 11.71 20.29
CA PRO A 252 -3.47 12.62 20.09
C PRO A 252 -2.63 12.83 21.34
N GLY A 253 -1.30 12.80 21.18
CA GLY A 253 -0.33 13.13 22.23
C GLY A 253 -0.29 12.12 23.38
N ALA A 254 -0.92 10.95 23.25
CA ALA A 254 -0.82 9.91 24.26
C ALA A 254 0.65 9.47 24.43
N PRO A 255 1.09 9.19 25.66
CA PRO A 255 2.47 8.78 25.91
C PRO A 255 2.78 7.47 25.20
N LEU A 256 3.92 7.42 24.51
CA LEU A 256 4.43 6.18 23.93
C LEU A 256 5.22 5.38 24.96
N ARG A 257 4.88 4.10 25.07
CA ARG A 257 5.60 3.13 25.90
C ARG A 257 6.26 2.08 25.02
N GLU A 258 7.56 1.87 25.20
CA GLU A 258 8.28 0.80 24.51
C GLU A 258 7.82 -0.56 25.07
N LEU A 259 7.45 -1.46 24.17
CA LEU A 259 7.10 -2.84 24.49
C LEU A 259 8.34 -3.73 24.45
N ARG A 260 9.10 -3.60 23.37
CA ARG A 260 10.28 -4.40 23.10
C ARG A 260 11.19 -3.66 22.14
N TYR A 261 12.43 -3.47 22.55
CA TYR A 261 13.48 -3.12 21.62
C TYR A 261 13.97 -4.38 20.91
N GLU A 262 13.96 -4.32 19.59
CA GLU A 262 14.63 -5.23 18.68
C GLU A 262 15.09 -4.36 17.51
N GLU A 263 16.26 -4.58 16.93
CA GLU A 263 16.68 -3.77 15.79
C GLU A 263 15.84 -4.12 14.56
N THR A 264 14.65 -3.53 14.45
CA THR A 264 13.70 -3.88 13.39
C THR A 264 14.13 -3.32 12.03
N THR A 265 13.60 -3.94 10.98
CA THR A 265 13.71 -3.45 9.59
C THR A 265 12.46 -2.69 9.18
N TRP A 266 12.51 -1.95 8.07
CA TRP A 266 11.36 -1.25 7.47
C TRP A 266 10.17 -2.15 7.10
N LYS A 267 10.35 -3.48 7.12
CA LYS A 267 9.29 -4.48 6.89
C LYS A 267 8.71 -5.07 8.17
N ALA A 268 9.25 -4.72 9.34
CA ALA A 268 8.68 -5.17 10.61
C ALA A 268 7.23 -4.69 10.77
N ARG A 269 6.40 -5.57 11.32
CA ARG A 269 4.99 -5.33 11.62
C ARG A 269 4.76 -5.87 13.05
N PRO A 270 4.19 -5.08 13.98
CA PRO A 270 3.84 -5.54 15.31
C PRO A 270 2.70 -6.58 15.31
#